data_AF-A0A6P0R2Y1-F1
#
_entry.id   AF-A0A6P0R2Y1-F1
#
_cell.length_a   1.000
_cell.length_b   1.000
_cell.length_c   1.000
_cell.angle_alpha   90.00
_cell.angle_beta   90.00
_cell.angle_gamma   90.00
#
_symmetry.space_group_name_H-M   'P 1'
#
loop_
_entity.id
_entity.type
_entity.pdbx_description
1 polymer ?
#
loop_
_entity_poly.entity_id
_entity_poly.type
_entity_poly.pdbx_seq_one_letter_code
_entity_poly.pdbx_strand_id
1 'polypeptide(L)' 'MHQCIIHIDIVENCILIQCNDTEESIVAKLTKMGIDEDRIRLGFIHPQHQEYIGKEI' A
#
# COMPACT_ATOMS: atom_id res chain seq x y z
N MET A 1 25.40 -3.81 -2.05
CA MET A 1 24.01 -3.79 -1.52
C MET A 1 23.08 -3.62 -2.70
N HIS A 2 22.10 -4.51 -2.87
CA HIS A 2 21.05 -4.42 -3.90
C HIS A 2 19.70 -4.60 -3.21
N GLN A 3 18.83 -3.60 -3.30
CA GLN A 3 17.57 -3.55 -2.56
C GLN A 3 16.49 -2.83 -3.39
N CYS A 4 15.24 -3.26 -3.22
CA CYS A 4 14.06 -2.56 -3.73
C CYS A 4 13.53 -1.61 -2.65
N ILE A 5 13.36 -0.33 -2.98
CA ILE A 5 12.87 0.69 -2.03
C ILE A 5 11.34 0.82 -2.09
N ILE A 6 10.76 0.80 -3.28
CA ILE A 6 9.31 0.84 -3.51
C ILE A 6 8.95 -0.14 -4.62
N HIS A 7 7.94 -0.96 -4.39
CA HIS A 7 7.37 -1.85 -5.40
C HIS A 7 5.85 -1.73 -5.36
N ILE A 8 5.25 -1.41 -6.50
CA ILE A 8 3.81 -1.22 -6.65
C ILE A 8 3.33 -2.00 -7.87
N ASP A 9 2.30 -2.79 -7.68
CA ASP A 9 1.55 -3.45 -8.75
C ASP A 9 0.24 -2.72 -9.00
N ILE A 10 -0.20 -2.70 -10.27
CA ILE A 10 -1.57 -2.34 -10.63
C ILE A 10 -2.24 -3.62 -11.08
N VAL A 11 -3.21 -4.08 -10.29
CA VAL A 11 -3.95 -5.32 -10.54
C VAL A 11 -5.42 -4.96 -10.66
N GLU A 12 -5.97 -5.22 -11.84
CA GLU A 12 -7.32 -4.75 -12.21
C GLU A 12 -7.43 -3.23 -12.00
N ASN A 13 -8.28 -2.80 -11.08
CA ASN A 13 -8.52 -1.39 -10.76
C ASN A 13 -7.91 -0.99 -9.40
N CYS A 14 -7.08 -1.83 -8.81
CA CYS A 14 -6.47 -1.62 -7.50
C CYS A 14 -4.95 -1.41 -7.60
N ILE A 15 -4.44 -0.60 -6.68
CA ILE A 15 -3.01 -0.38 -6.46
C ILE A 15 -2.58 -1.29 -5.30
N LEU A 16 -1.63 -2.20 -5.54
CA LEU A 16 -1.01 -3.05 -4.53
C LEU A 16 0.39 -2.54 -4.19
N ILE A 17 0.59 -2.07 -2.96
CA ILE A 17 1.91 -1.69 -2.46
C ILE A 17 2.59 -2.97 -1.95
N GLN A 18 3.58 -3.48 -2.69
CA GLN A 18 4.30 -4.71 -2.37
C GLN A 18 5.54 -4.46 -1.51
N CYS A 19 6.08 -3.24 -1.53
CA CYS A 19 7.20 -2.83 -0.69
C CYS A 19 7.17 -1.31 -0.51
N ASN A 20 7.45 -0.85 0.71
CA ASN A 20 7.74 0.53 1.05
C ASN A 20 8.83 0.59 2.12
N ASP A 21 10.08 0.66 1.69
CA ASP A 21 11.24 0.81 2.57
C ASP A 21 11.58 2.30 2.80
N THR A 22 10.54 3.10 3.02
CA THR A 22 10.66 4.52 3.35
C THR A 22 9.79 4.83 4.56
N GLU A 23 10.06 5.95 5.23
CA GLU A 23 9.23 6.43 6.35
C GLU A 23 7.90 7.06 5.88
N GLU A 24 7.76 7.26 4.56
CA GLU A 24 6.64 7.97 3.97
C GLU A 24 5.46 7.03 3.73
N SER A 25 4.23 7.47 4.06
CA SER A 25 3.02 6.73 3.70
C SER A 25 2.69 6.91 2.22
N ILE A 26 2.95 5.87 1.42
CA ILE A 26 2.53 5.82 0.01
C ILE A 26 1.00 5.89 -0.09
N VAL A 27 0.27 5.24 0.85
CA VAL A 27 -1.20 5.30 0.92
C VAL A 27 -1.67 6.75 1.01
N ALA A 28 -1.17 7.52 1.98
CA ALA A 28 -1.57 8.91 2.17
C ALA A 28 -1.28 9.79 0.95
N LYS A 29 -0.16 9.54 0.25
CA LYS A 29 0.20 10.25 -1.00
C LYS A 29 -0.79 9.94 -2.11
N LEU A 30 -1.14 8.68 -2.30
CA LEU A 30 -2.13 8.25 -3.31
C LEU A 30 -3.51 8.81 -3.01
N THR A 31 -3.96 8.79 -1.74
CA THR A 31 -5.21 9.41 -1.32
C THR A 31 -5.22 10.91 -1.60
N LYS A 32 -4.12 11.61 -1.30
CA LYS A 32 -3.98 13.05 -1.60
C LYS A 32 -4.01 13.36 -3.10
N MET A 33 -3.65 12.40 -3.96
CA MET A 33 -3.75 12.50 -5.42
C MET A 33 -5.17 12.17 -5.95
N GLY A 34 -6.11 11.82 -5.07
CA GLY A 34 -7.49 11.51 -5.41
C GLY A 34 -7.75 10.04 -5.73
N ILE A 35 -6.86 9.13 -5.32
CA ILE A 35 -7.16 7.69 -5.37
C ILE A 35 -7.93 7.29 -4.13
N ASP A 36 -9.10 6.72 -4.31
CA ASP A 36 -9.91 6.21 -3.20
C ASP A 36 -9.15 5.13 -2.42
N GLU A 37 -9.18 5.20 -1.08
CA GLU A 37 -8.45 4.27 -0.21
C GLU A 37 -8.91 2.81 -0.38
N ASP A 38 -10.17 2.60 -0.74
CA ASP A 38 -10.74 1.29 -1.05
C ASP A 38 -10.15 0.66 -2.33
N ARG A 39 -9.38 1.42 -3.12
CA ARG A 39 -8.62 0.93 -4.28
C ARG A 39 -7.14 0.71 -3.99
N ILE A 40 -6.69 0.97 -2.76
CA ILE A 40 -5.30 0.78 -2.33
C ILE A 40 -5.23 -0.45 -1.40
N ARG A 41 -4.26 -1.33 -1.63
CA ARG A 41 -4.01 -2.51 -0.80
C ARG A 41 -2.54 -2.62 -0.41
N LEU A 42 -2.28 -3.08 0.80
CA LEU A 42 -0.93 -3.35 1.28
C LEU A 42 -0.58 -4.80 1.00
N GLY A 43 0.03 -5.05 -0.16
CA GLY A 43 0.41 -6.37 -0.65
C GLY A 43 1.48 -7.08 0.18
N PHE A 44 2.31 -6.32 0.91
CA PHE A 44 3.28 -6.88 1.86
C PHE A 44 2.64 -7.41 3.17
N ILE A 45 1.35 -7.16 3.38
CA ILE A 45 0.62 -7.67 4.55
C ILE A 45 -0.13 -8.93 4.15
N HIS A 46 0.08 -10.01 4.90
CA HIS A 46 -0.60 -11.27 4.66
C HIS A 46 -2.13 -11.09 4.67
N PRO A 47 -2.90 -11.71 3.74
CA PRO A 47 -4.34 -11.50 3.62
C PRO A 47 -5.13 -11.68 4.93
N GLN A 48 -4.72 -12.64 5.77
CA GLN A 48 -5.37 -12.90 7.06
C GLN A 48 -5.19 -11.76 8.08
N HIS A 49 -4.23 -10.85 7.86
CA HIS A 49 -3.95 -9.75 8.78
C HIS A 49 -4.48 -8.39 8.28
N GLN A 50 -5.06 -8.34 7.08
CA GLN A 50 -5.55 -7.11 6.47
C GLN A 50 -6.61 -6.40 7.34
N GLU A 51 -7.44 -7.16 8.05
CA GLU A 51 -8.51 -6.65 8.92
C GLU A 51 -8.01 -5.86 10.15
N TYR A 52 -6.74 -6.04 10.55
CA TYR A 52 -6.17 -5.35 11.71
C TYR A 52 -5.57 -3.98 11.35
N ILE A 53 -5.33 -3.72 10.07
CA ILE A 53 -4.61 -2.52 9.60
C ILE A 53 -5.53 -1.30 9.47
N GLY A 54 -6.85 -1.50 9.46
CA GLY A 54 -7.86 -0.42 9.40
C GLY A 54 -8.43 0.03 10.74
N LYS A 55 -7.88 -0.40 11.89
CA LYS A 55 -8.43 -0.10 13.23
C LYS A 55 -7.67 0.96 14.04
N GLU A 56 -6.59 1.50 13.52
CA GLU A 56 -5.87 2.63 14.15
C GLU A 56 -5.85 3.82 13.20
N ILE A 57 -6.96 4.56 13.16
CA ILE A 57 -7.03 5.97 12.79
C ILE A 57 -7.80 6.70 13.88
#